data_AF-A0A9W8WPS5-F1
#
_entry.id   AF-A0A9W8WPS5-F1
#
_cell.length_a   1.000
_cell.length_b   1.000
_cell.length_c   1.000
_cell.angle_alpha   90.00
_cell.angle_beta   90.00
_cell.angle_gamma   90.00
#
_symmetry.space_group_name_H-M   'P 1'
#
loop_
_entity.id
_entity.type
_entity.pdbx_description
1 polymer ?
#
loop_
_entity_poly.entity_id
_entity_poly.type
_entity_poly.pdbx_seq_one_letter_code
_entity_poly.pdbx_strand_id
1 'polypeptide(L)'
;MSSSAVGLNEEQERELAPEVEEERQIERPPRLIPRRHKVHYALWRLAQTGDLLLNEEAFRPAFQSLVSTSAAKLFEAAQFPADVLVTTDFMHTVEEPAFASQHSFVSDLYQRPVQFVLSVPQSRGERSRKLVIISPFEANELFGIIQENRRVTLHLFSPRMNAAYASLDKLELFNVGHAFNADEISRSATQQLNLFAGSLYLRSIEEYGEICDSLGLARCSLMEDRQVLADGFVDPPIGQWGLQSSPIPFLRSLLMKIRREGEGIQKTHLGKILSGVRLGMVDFARG
;
A
#
# COMPACT_ATOMS: atom_id res chain seq x y z
N MET A 1 -22.41 50.02 -65.82
CA MET A 1 -23.29 49.19 -64.96
C MET A 1 -22.39 48.33 -64.09
N SER A 2 -22.74 48.28 -62.81
CA SER A 2 -21.99 47.78 -61.67
C SER A 2 -22.13 46.25 -61.47
N SER A 3 -21.24 45.70 -60.63
CA SER A 3 -21.37 44.45 -59.85
C SER A 3 -20.89 43.17 -60.57
N SER A 4 -20.07 42.27 -60.01
CA SER A 4 -19.65 42.03 -58.62
C SER A 4 -18.35 41.21 -58.61
N ALA A 5 -17.49 41.45 -57.63
CA ALA A 5 -16.30 40.66 -57.32
C ALA A 5 -16.58 39.59 -56.25
N VAL A 6 -15.56 38.75 -56.00
CA VAL A 6 -15.33 37.89 -54.82
C VAL A 6 -16.07 36.54 -54.91
N GLY A 7 -15.45 35.37 -54.82
CA GLY A 7 -14.21 34.96 -54.15
C GLY A 7 -14.60 33.77 -53.28
N LEU A 8 -14.43 32.55 -53.81
CA LEU A 8 -14.79 31.32 -53.10
C LEU A 8 -13.70 31.00 -52.09
N ASN A 9 -13.91 31.43 -50.84
CA ASN A 9 -13.12 30.98 -49.68
C ASN A 9 -13.94 29.87 -49.01
N GLU A 10 -13.57 28.62 -49.22
CA GLU A 10 -14.07 27.48 -48.44
C GLU A 10 -13.32 27.46 -47.10
N GLU A 11 -13.89 28.09 -46.08
CA GLU A 11 -13.44 27.93 -44.70
C GLU A 11 -14.05 26.64 -44.14
N GLN A 12 -13.24 25.57 -44.05
CA GLN A 12 -13.62 24.35 -43.34
C GLN A 12 -13.68 24.63 -41.83
N GLU A 13 -14.87 24.48 -41.25
CA GLU A 13 -15.09 24.52 -39.81
C GLU A 13 -14.34 23.37 -39.14
N ARG A 14 -13.29 23.71 -38.38
CA ARG A 14 -12.55 22.80 -37.53
C ARG A 14 -13.36 22.62 -36.25
N GLU A 15 -14.12 21.52 -36.13
CA GLU A 15 -14.80 21.17 -34.88
C GLU A 15 -13.74 21.01 -33.77
N LEU A 16 -13.64 22.01 -32.89
CA LEU A 16 -12.88 21.94 -31.66
C LEU A 16 -13.67 21.02 -30.71
N ALA A 17 -13.17 19.82 -30.47
CA ALA A 17 -13.67 18.98 -29.40
C ALA A 17 -13.56 19.77 -28.09
N PRO A 18 -14.66 20.01 -27.35
CA PRO A 18 -14.56 20.70 -26.07
C PRO A 18 -13.75 19.83 -25.11
N GLU A 19 -12.54 20.27 -24.78
CA GLU A 19 -11.79 19.75 -23.64
C GLU A 19 -12.58 20.15 -22.38
N VAL A 20 -13.44 19.25 -21.92
CA VAL A 20 -14.08 19.36 -20.62
C VAL A 20 -13.00 19.01 -19.58
N GLU A 21 -12.28 20.02 -19.12
CA GLU A 21 -11.48 19.91 -17.90
C GLU A 21 -12.45 19.76 -16.72
N GLU A 22 -12.74 18.52 -16.29
CA GLU A 22 -13.39 18.29 -15.00
C GLU A 22 -12.42 18.72 -13.90
N GLU A 23 -12.58 19.97 -13.42
CA GLU A 23 -11.96 20.43 -12.18
C GLU A 23 -12.47 19.55 -11.03
N ARG A 24 -11.67 18.55 -10.68
CA ARG A 24 -11.89 17.73 -9.48
C ARG A 24 -11.89 18.67 -8.27
N GLN A 25 -13.05 18.93 -7.68
CA GLN A 25 -13.13 19.65 -6.41
C GLN A 25 -12.44 18.80 -5.34
N ILE A 26 -11.20 19.16 -5.00
CA ILE A 26 -10.44 18.51 -3.95
C ILE A 26 -10.96 19.06 -2.61
N GLU A 27 -11.89 18.35 -1.97
CA GLU A 27 -12.23 18.60 -0.57
C GLU A 27 -10.99 18.31 0.29
N ARG A 28 -10.43 19.35 0.91
CA ARG A 28 -9.28 19.18 1.78
C ARG A 28 -9.74 18.61 3.13
N PRO A 29 -8.99 17.67 3.74
CA PRO A 29 -9.27 17.21 5.07
C PRO A 29 -9.41 18.37 6.06
N PRO A 30 -10.22 18.22 7.12
CA PRO A 30 -10.27 19.19 8.21
C PRO A 30 -8.86 19.53 8.71
N ARG A 31 -8.61 20.80 9.03
CA ARG A 31 -7.29 21.21 9.52
C ARG A 31 -7.09 20.68 10.94
N LEU A 32 -6.09 19.84 11.13
CA LEU A 32 -5.58 19.42 12.44
C LEU A 32 -4.17 19.92 12.66
N ILE A 33 -3.75 19.94 13.92
CA ILE A 33 -2.39 20.34 14.31
C ILE A 33 -1.43 19.21 13.88
N PRO A 34 -0.41 19.50 13.06
CA PRO A 34 0.60 18.51 12.70
C PRO A 34 1.38 18.07 13.93
N ARG A 35 1.61 16.76 14.07
CA ARG A 35 2.45 16.25 15.15
C ARG A 35 3.91 16.61 14.89
N ARG A 36 4.65 16.97 15.95
CA ARG A 36 6.10 17.23 15.82
C ARG A 36 6.86 15.94 15.49
N HIS A 37 7.55 15.94 14.35
CA HIS A 37 8.32 14.80 13.89
C HIS A 37 9.59 14.57 14.71
N LYS A 38 9.92 13.29 14.93
CA LYS A 38 11.08 12.85 15.70
C LYS A 38 11.54 11.48 15.21
N VAL A 39 12.85 11.32 15.05
CA VAL A 39 13.47 10.00 14.91
C VAL A 39 13.52 9.33 16.28
N HIS A 40 12.91 8.15 16.41
CA HIS A 40 13.01 7.37 17.64
C HIS A 40 14.43 6.81 17.83
N TYR A 41 14.93 6.76 19.06
CA TYR A 41 16.30 6.27 19.34
C TYR A 41 16.53 4.84 18.85
N ALA A 42 15.52 3.96 18.97
CA ALA A 42 15.60 2.59 18.46
C ALA A 42 15.79 2.53 16.93
N LEU A 43 15.15 3.43 16.18
CA LEU A 43 15.32 3.53 14.72
C LEU A 43 16.70 4.09 14.36
N TRP A 44 17.17 5.10 15.10
CA TRP A 44 18.53 5.64 14.93
C TRP A 44 19.59 4.56 15.19
N ARG A 45 19.44 3.78 16.26
CA ARG A 45 20.33 2.66 16.59
C ARG A 45 20.28 1.57 15.52
N LEU A 46 19.08 1.25 15.00
CA LEU A 46 18.91 0.32 13.89
C LEU A 46 19.69 0.77 12.64
N ALA A 47 19.59 2.05 12.26
CA ALA A 47 20.34 2.59 11.13
C ALA A 47 21.86 2.52 11.35
N GLN A 48 22.31 2.70 12.59
CA GLN A 48 23.73 2.67 12.94
C GLN A 48 24.31 1.25 13.02
N THR A 49 23.61 0.29 13.64
CA THR A 49 24.18 -1.04 13.94
C THR A 49 23.65 -2.15 13.03
N GLY A 50 22.45 -1.97 12.47
CA GLY A 50 21.71 -3.00 11.73
C GLY A 50 20.88 -3.93 12.62
N ASP A 51 20.88 -3.71 13.94
CA ASP A 51 20.17 -4.59 14.87
C ASP A 51 18.73 -4.09 15.10
N LEU A 52 17.76 -4.87 14.61
CA LEU A 52 16.35 -4.63 14.86
C LEU A 52 15.97 -5.15 16.25
N LEU A 53 16.05 -4.27 17.25
CA LEU A 53 15.44 -4.50 18.55
C LEU A 53 13.97 -4.08 18.49
N LEU A 54 13.07 -5.06 18.57
CA LEU A 54 11.63 -4.81 18.63
C LEU A 54 11.33 -4.03 19.91
N ASN A 55 10.86 -2.80 19.74
CA ASN A 55 10.40 -1.89 20.77
C ASN A 55 9.03 -1.39 20.34
N GLU A 56 7.99 -1.69 21.11
CA GLU A 56 6.59 -1.35 20.79
C GLU A 56 6.32 0.16 20.75
N GLU A 57 7.17 0.98 21.39
CA GLU A 57 7.10 2.44 21.32
C GLU A 57 7.67 3.00 20.01
N ALA A 58 8.52 2.22 19.33
CA ALA A 58 9.23 2.63 18.11
C ALA A 58 8.65 2.01 16.84
N PHE A 59 8.26 0.74 16.93
CA PHE A 59 7.85 -0.08 15.81
C PHE A 59 6.52 -0.78 16.12
N ARG A 60 5.64 -0.82 15.13
CA ARG A 60 4.45 -1.66 15.15
C ARG A 60 4.30 -2.45 13.86
N PRO A 61 3.65 -3.62 13.88
CA PRO A 61 3.21 -4.29 12.66
C PRO A 61 2.34 -3.36 11.80
N ALA A 62 2.55 -3.38 10.48
CA ALA A 62 1.96 -2.42 9.56
C ALA A 62 0.42 -2.38 9.66
N PHE A 63 -0.27 -3.53 9.62
CA PHE A 63 -1.73 -3.54 9.70
C PHE A 63 -2.26 -3.11 11.07
N GLN A 64 -1.56 -3.44 12.16
CA GLN A 64 -1.93 -3.01 13.51
C GLN A 64 -1.78 -1.49 13.70
N SER A 65 -1.00 -0.84 12.85
CA SER A 65 -0.86 0.61 12.84
C SER A 65 -2.13 1.35 12.44
N LEU A 66 -3.08 0.66 11.81
CA LEU A 66 -4.33 1.22 11.30
C LEU A 66 -5.44 1.24 12.38
N VAL A 67 -5.12 0.99 13.65
CA VAL A 67 -6.09 0.87 14.75
C VAL A 67 -7.00 2.11 14.92
N SER A 68 -6.53 3.30 14.55
CA SER A 68 -7.30 4.55 14.61
C SER A 68 -8.10 4.86 13.33
N THR A 69 -8.14 3.94 12.37
CA THR A 69 -8.85 4.10 11.10
C THR A 69 -10.24 3.47 11.13
N SER A 70 -11.10 3.82 10.17
CA SER A 70 -12.40 3.19 10.00
C SER A 70 -12.29 1.70 9.67
N ALA A 71 -11.22 1.28 8.99
CA ALA A 71 -10.98 -0.11 8.61
C ALA A 71 -10.79 -1.02 9.83
N ALA A 72 -10.18 -0.53 10.92
CA ALA A 72 -9.94 -1.31 12.13
C ALA A 72 -11.24 -1.83 12.80
N LYS A 73 -12.40 -1.23 12.50
CA LYS A 73 -13.71 -1.68 13.00
C LYS A 73 -14.23 -2.93 12.28
N LEU A 74 -13.63 -3.30 11.14
CA LEU A 74 -14.14 -4.34 10.24
C LEU A 74 -13.40 -5.67 10.38
N PHE A 75 -12.22 -5.68 10.99
CA PHE A 75 -11.40 -6.86 11.18
C PHE A 75 -10.34 -6.62 12.26
N GLU A 76 -9.98 -7.67 12.99
CA GLU A 76 -8.94 -7.61 14.00
C GLU A 76 -7.55 -7.59 13.33
N ALA A 77 -6.96 -6.41 13.21
CA ALA A 77 -5.70 -6.21 12.51
C ALA A 77 -4.51 -7.00 13.12
N ALA A 78 -4.64 -7.47 14.36
CA ALA A 78 -3.64 -8.31 15.02
C ALA A 78 -3.50 -9.71 14.38
N GLN A 79 -4.51 -10.18 13.64
CA GLN A 79 -4.45 -11.47 12.92
C GLN A 79 -3.54 -11.42 11.69
N PHE A 80 -3.25 -10.23 11.14
CA PHE A 80 -2.31 -10.13 10.04
C PHE A 80 -0.88 -10.45 10.49
N PRO A 81 -0.05 -11.02 9.60
CA PRO A 81 1.37 -11.25 9.87
C PRO A 81 2.13 -9.94 10.10
N ALA A 82 3.26 -10.05 10.79
CA ALA A 82 4.12 -8.94 11.21
C ALA A 82 5.49 -8.97 10.51
N ASP A 83 5.52 -9.19 9.20
CA ASP A 83 6.77 -9.15 8.42
C ASP A 83 7.16 -7.73 8.02
N VAL A 84 6.17 -6.84 7.94
CA VAL A 84 6.36 -5.42 7.69
C VAL A 84 6.01 -4.64 8.96
N LEU A 85 6.96 -3.84 9.42
CA LEU A 85 6.80 -2.92 10.53
C LEU A 85 6.65 -1.49 10.01
N VAL A 86 6.11 -0.61 10.83
CA VAL A 86 6.03 0.83 10.63
C VAL A 86 6.57 1.55 11.86
N THR A 87 7.13 2.73 11.67
CA THR A 87 7.58 3.58 12.78
C THR A 87 6.45 4.41 13.37
N THR A 88 6.57 4.77 14.65
CA THR A 88 5.62 5.64 15.33
C THR A 88 5.47 7.01 14.65
N ASP A 89 6.54 7.57 14.09
CA ASP A 89 6.49 8.84 13.34
C ASP A 89 5.77 8.71 11.99
N PHE A 90 5.89 7.56 11.32
CA PHE A 90 5.11 7.27 10.12
C PHE A 90 3.61 7.18 10.46
N MET A 91 3.27 6.50 11.57
CA MET A 91 1.89 6.27 12.00
C MET A 91 1.15 7.55 12.39
N HIS A 92 1.79 8.44 13.14
CA HIS A 92 1.12 9.59 13.76
C HIS A 92 1.53 10.90 13.08
N THR A 93 0.65 11.40 12.25
CA THR A 93 0.89 12.58 11.39
C THR A 93 0.31 13.87 11.97
N VAL A 94 -0.77 13.72 12.75
CA VAL A 94 -1.53 14.80 13.39
C VAL A 94 -1.69 14.52 14.87
N GLU A 95 -1.90 15.58 15.64
CA GLU A 95 -2.29 15.48 17.04
C GLU A 95 -3.76 15.06 17.13
N GLU A 96 -4.03 14.07 17.99
CA GLU A 96 -5.40 13.64 18.26
C GLU A 96 -6.12 14.76 19.04
N PRO A 97 -7.32 15.20 18.60
CA PRO A 97 -8.02 16.30 19.27
C PRO A 97 -8.29 15.98 20.74
N ALA A 98 -7.91 16.88 21.65
CA ALA A 98 -8.05 16.68 23.10
C ALA A 98 -9.50 16.43 23.59
N PHE A 99 -10.50 16.83 22.79
CA PHE A 99 -11.92 16.68 23.10
C PHE A 99 -12.61 15.54 22.33
N ALA A 100 -11.89 14.85 21.44
CA ALA A 100 -12.37 13.61 20.87
C ALA A 100 -12.19 12.51 21.92
N SER A 101 -13.24 11.74 22.21
CA SER A 101 -13.01 10.46 22.87
C SER A 101 -12.12 9.62 21.94
N GLN A 102 -11.23 8.79 22.47
CA GLN A 102 -10.36 7.91 21.67
C GLN A 102 -11.13 7.05 20.63
N HIS A 103 -12.46 6.96 20.77
CA HIS A 103 -13.36 6.25 19.87
C HIS A 103 -14.01 7.11 18.76
N SER A 104 -13.90 8.44 18.79
CA SER A 104 -14.50 9.32 17.79
C SER A 104 -13.52 9.81 16.72
N PHE A 105 -12.22 9.85 17.01
CA PHE A 105 -11.22 10.23 16.02
C PHE A 105 -10.99 9.09 15.01
N VAL A 106 -11.12 9.41 13.71
CA VAL A 106 -10.86 8.50 12.59
C VAL A 106 -9.74 9.12 11.76
N SER A 107 -8.61 8.42 11.67
CA SER A 107 -7.38 8.95 11.07
C SER A 107 -7.27 8.74 9.55
N ASP A 108 -8.31 8.21 8.89
CA ASP A 108 -8.32 7.82 7.47
C ASP A 108 -7.68 8.86 6.54
N LEU A 109 -8.11 10.12 6.64
CA LEU A 109 -7.66 11.24 5.78
C LEU A 109 -6.24 11.72 6.08
N TYR A 110 -5.65 11.28 7.19
CA TYR A 110 -4.31 11.71 7.64
C TYR A 110 -3.26 10.61 7.49
N GLN A 111 -3.63 9.47 6.90
CA GLN A 111 -2.72 8.38 6.60
C GLN A 111 -1.73 8.78 5.50
N ARG A 112 -0.44 8.48 5.72
CA ARG A 112 0.63 8.78 4.75
C ARG A 112 0.75 7.69 3.70
N PRO A 113 1.04 8.04 2.44
CA PRO A 113 1.45 7.05 1.46
C PRO A 113 2.79 6.41 1.87
N VAL A 114 2.96 5.14 1.55
CA VAL A 114 4.22 4.43 1.79
C VAL A 114 5.19 4.82 0.68
N GLN A 115 6.31 5.45 1.05
CA GLN A 115 7.33 5.92 0.10
C GLN A 115 8.74 5.42 0.44
N PHE A 116 9.07 5.38 1.74
CA PHE A 116 10.38 4.99 2.22
C PHE A 116 10.29 3.71 3.03
N VAL A 117 11.09 2.71 2.65
CA VAL A 117 11.14 1.40 3.31
C VAL A 117 12.59 1.08 3.62
N LEU A 118 12.88 0.63 4.84
CA LEU A 118 14.15 0.04 5.21
C LEU A 118 14.07 -1.48 5.06
N SER A 119 15.05 -2.09 4.42
CA SER A 119 15.30 -3.53 4.56
C SER A 119 16.44 -3.76 5.54
N VAL A 120 16.18 -4.61 6.52
CA VAL A 120 17.10 -4.96 7.59
C VAL A 120 17.51 -6.42 7.42
N PRO A 121 18.80 -6.70 7.14
CA PRO A 121 19.31 -8.07 7.15
C PRO A 121 19.08 -8.72 8.52
N GLN A 122 18.46 -9.90 8.55
CA GLN A 122 18.36 -10.64 9.81
C GLN A 122 19.68 -11.36 10.11
N SER A 123 20.10 -11.35 11.37
CA SER A 123 21.30 -12.07 11.80
C SER A 123 21.00 -13.56 12.01
N ARG A 124 21.94 -14.40 11.54
CA ARG A 124 22.04 -15.88 11.66
C ARG A 124 21.29 -16.69 10.58
N GLY A 125 22.02 -17.03 9.52
CA GLY A 125 21.72 -18.18 8.64
C GLY A 125 20.58 -18.01 7.64
N GLU A 126 19.61 -17.15 7.94
CA GLU A 126 18.51 -16.82 7.03
C GLU A 126 18.90 -15.65 6.12
N ARG A 127 18.64 -15.80 4.82
CA ARG A 127 18.76 -14.71 3.83
C ARG A 127 17.53 -13.80 3.82
N SER A 128 16.71 -13.81 4.87
CA SER A 128 15.52 -12.99 4.95
C SER A 128 15.82 -11.61 5.52
N ARG A 129 15.15 -10.60 4.98
CA ARG A 129 15.13 -9.26 5.55
C ARG A 129 13.77 -8.92 6.10
N LYS A 130 13.76 -8.20 7.23
CA LYS A 130 12.56 -7.53 7.72
C LYS A 130 12.43 -6.16 7.06
N LEU A 131 11.19 -5.76 6.80
CA LEU A 131 10.87 -4.46 6.22
C LEU A 131 10.35 -3.51 7.29
N VAL A 132 10.82 -2.27 7.28
CA VAL A 132 10.35 -1.21 8.16
C VAL A 132 9.98 0.01 7.33
N ILE A 133 8.72 0.39 7.33
CA ILE A 133 8.23 1.61 6.69
C ILE A 133 8.52 2.78 7.62
N ILE A 134 9.15 3.82 7.07
CA ILE A 134 9.55 5.03 7.82
C ILE A 134 8.92 6.28 7.21
N SER A 135 8.86 7.36 7.99
CA SER A 135 8.37 8.64 7.48
C SER A 135 9.40 9.31 6.57
N PRO A 136 8.97 10.24 5.68
CA PRO A 136 9.90 11.06 4.91
C PRO A 136 10.87 11.87 5.78
N PHE A 137 10.41 12.32 6.95
CA PHE A 137 11.26 13.01 7.91
C PHE A 137 12.36 12.09 8.44
N GLU A 138 12.00 10.89 8.89
CA GLU A 138 12.98 9.91 9.37
C GLU A 138 13.96 9.49 8.27
N ALA A 139 13.47 9.31 7.03
CA ALA A 139 14.32 8.99 5.88
C ALA A 139 15.37 10.09 5.63
N ASN A 140 14.97 11.36 5.69
CA ASN A 140 15.88 12.50 5.53
C ASN A 140 16.96 12.56 6.62
N GLU A 141 16.55 12.44 7.89
CA GLU A 141 17.46 12.52 9.04
C GLU A 141 18.45 11.35 9.08
N LEU A 142 18.03 10.16 8.65
CA LEU A 142 18.85 8.95 8.72
C LEU A 142 19.70 8.72 7.46
N PHE A 143 19.47 9.48 6.39
CA PHE A 143 20.11 9.27 5.09
C PHE A 143 21.64 9.17 5.20
N GLY A 144 22.28 10.15 5.86
CA GLY A 144 23.74 10.17 6.04
C GLY A 144 24.26 8.97 6.82
N ILE A 145 23.60 8.62 7.93
CA ILE A 145 23.99 7.50 8.80
C ILE A 145 23.87 6.16 8.07
N ILE A 146 22.82 5.98 7.27
CA ILE A 146 22.61 4.76 6.48
C ILE A 146 23.68 4.65 5.39
N GLN A 147 23.98 5.76 4.71
CA GLN A 147 25.01 5.81 3.68
C GLN A 147 26.41 5.51 4.23
N GLU A 148 26.73 6.02 5.42
CA GLU A 148 28.03 5.81 6.06
C GLU A 148 28.19 4.39 6.62
N ASN A 149 27.22 3.91 7.42
CA ASN A 149 27.35 2.65 8.15
C ASN A 149 27.01 1.42 7.31
N ARG A 150 26.16 1.56 6.28
CA ARG A 150 25.75 0.51 5.33
C ARG A 150 25.30 -0.78 6.01
N ARG A 151 24.58 -0.64 7.13
CA ARG A 151 24.02 -1.74 7.93
C ARG A 151 22.60 -2.13 7.51
N VAL A 152 21.84 -1.15 7.04
CA VAL A 152 20.49 -1.32 6.49
C VAL A 152 20.44 -0.77 5.07
N THR A 153 19.40 -1.09 4.32
CA THR A 153 19.16 -0.49 3.00
C THR A 153 17.92 0.37 3.04
N LEU A 154 18.03 1.63 2.61
CA LEU A 154 16.91 2.52 2.38
C LEU A 154 16.44 2.38 0.93
N HIS A 155 15.14 2.15 0.76
CA HIS A 155 14.47 1.95 -0.52
C HIS A 155 13.46 3.06 -0.78
N LEU A 156 13.46 3.57 -2.00
CA LEU A 156 12.31 4.30 -2.55
C LEU A 156 11.30 3.30 -3.11
N PHE A 157 10.04 3.42 -2.67
CA PHE A 157 8.95 2.53 -3.05
C PHE A 157 7.73 3.34 -3.47
N SER A 158 6.93 2.78 -4.37
CA SER A 158 5.59 3.26 -4.66
C SER A 158 4.69 2.08 -5.04
N PRO A 159 3.47 2.00 -4.50
CA PRO A 159 2.55 0.92 -4.81
C PRO A 159 2.08 1.01 -6.27
N ARG A 160 1.76 -0.14 -6.89
CA ARG A 160 1.36 -0.17 -8.30
C ARG A 160 -0.09 0.27 -8.47
N MET A 161 -0.28 1.56 -8.73
CA MET A 161 -1.60 2.18 -8.91
C MET A 161 -2.17 2.04 -10.32
N ASN A 162 -1.32 1.89 -11.34
CA ASN A 162 -1.71 1.81 -12.75
C ASN A 162 -1.01 0.61 -13.40
N ALA A 163 -1.75 -0.19 -14.15
CA ALA A 163 -1.23 -1.35 -14.88
C ALA A 163 -0.15 -0.97 -15.89
N ALA A 164 -0.22 0.23 -16.48
CA ALA A 164 0.74 0.71 -17.48
C ALA A 164 2.16 0.92 -16.93
N TYR A 165 2.32 1.05 -15.61
CA TYR A 165 3.64 1.18 -14.99
C TYR A 165 4.17 -0.17 -14.53
N ALA A 166 5.49 -0.34 -14.67
CA ALA A 166 6.20 -1.47 -14.08
C ALA A 166 6.04 -1.47 -12.55
N SER A 167 6.01 -2.66 -11.97
CA SER A 167 5.88 -2.80 -10.52
C SER A 167 7.19 -2.47 -9.81
N LEU A 168 7.09 -1.80 -8.65
CA LEU A 168 8.22 -1.39 -7.81
C LEU A 168 8.30 -2.21 -6.51
N ASP A 169 7.54 -3.28 -6.44
CA ASP A 169 7.47 -4.25 -5.34
C ASP A 169 8.77 -5.02 -5.08
N LYS A 170 9.73 -4.99 -6.03
CA LYS A 170 11.09 -5.51 -5.81
C LYS A 170 12.00 -4.58 -5.00
N LEU A 171 11.59 -3.35 -4.71
CA LEU A 171 12.40 -2.37 -3.97
C LEU A 171 13.76 -2.08 -4.62
N GLU A 172 13.79 -2.01 -5.96
CA GLU A 172 15.02 -1.79 -6.75
C GLU A 172 15.10 -0.39 -7.35
N LEU A 173 14.07 0.45 -7.20
CA LEU A 173 13.99 1.76 -7.85
C LEU A 173 15.16 2.68 -7.45
N PHE A 174 15.42 2.78 -6.15
CA PHE A 174 16.52 3.56 -5.60
C PHE A 174 16.89 3.04 -4.22
N ASN A 175 18.16 2.64 -4.07
CA ASN A 175 18.67 1.96 -2.89
C ASN A 175 19.92 2.67 -2.35
N VAL A 176 19.95 2.91 -1.03
CA VAL A 176 21.09 3.53 -0.32
C VAL A 176 21.48 2.69 0.88
N GLY A 177 22.79 2.51 1.10
CA GLY A 177 23.33 1.81 2.27
C GLY A 177 23.91 0.44 1.94
N HIS A 178 23.37 -0.60 2.59
CA HIS A 178 23.81 -1.99 2.42
C HIS A 178 23.49 -2.53 1.01
N ALA A 179 24.26 -3.51 0.53
CA ALA A 179 23.93 -4.18 -0.74
C ALA A 179 22.58 -4.88 -0.62
N PHE A 180 21.79 -4.92 -1.69
CA PHE A 180 20.43 -5.47 -1.67
C PHE A 180 20.16 -6.37 -2.85
N ASN A 181 19.46 -7.47 -2.59
CA ASN A 181 18.87 -8.35 -3.59
C ASN A 181 17.39 -8.56 -3.23
N ALA A 182 16.49 -8.39 -4.21
CA ALA A 182 15.06 -8.58 -4.05
C ALA A 182 14.69 -10.00 -3.59
N ASP A 183 15.50 -11.02 -3.90
CA ASP A 183 15.28 -12.42 -3.49
C ASP A 183 15.45 -12.63 -1.98
N GLU A 184 16.01 -11.66 -1.26
CA GLU A 184 16.16 -11.68 0.20
C GLU A 184 14.90 -11.19 0.94
N ILE A 185 13.88 -10.74 0.21
CA ILE A 185 12.58 -10.37 0.77
C ILE A 185 11.62 -11.54 0.65
N SER A 186 10.98 -11.93 1.75
CA SER A 186 9.98 -13.00 1.71
C SER A 186 8.75 -12.56 0.90
N ARG A 187 8.13 -13.51 0.18
CA ARG A 187 6.89 -13.24 -0.59
C ARG A 187 5.79 -12.68 0.31
N SER A 188 5.66 -13.20 1.53
CA SER A 188 4.75 -12.68 2.55
C SER A 188 4.99 -11.19 2.87
N ALA A 189 6.24 -10.77 3.02
CA ALA A 189 6.58 -9.37 3.29
C ALA A 189 6.25 -8.46 2.09
N THR A 190 6.55 -8.89 0.86
CA THR A 190 6.18 -8.15 -0.36
C THR A 190 4.66 -8.00 -0.47
N GLN A 191 3.89 -9.06 -0.21
CA GLN A 191 2.44 -9.02 -0.22
C GLN A 191 1.87 -8.08 0.85
N GLN A 192 2.37 -8.17 2.09
CA GLN A 192 1.97 -7.27 3.18
C GLN A 192 2.26 -5.82 2.81
N LEU A 193 3.46 -5.52 2.28
CA LEU A 193 3.85 -4.19 1.85
C LEU A 193 2.89 -3.66 0.77
N ASN A 194 2.65 -4.45 -0.28
CA ASN A 194 1.77 -4.08 -1.38
C ASN A 194 0.33 -3.84 -0.91
N LEU A 195 -0.23 -4.74 -0.11
CA LEU A 195 -1.59 -4.60 0.43
C LEU A 195 -1.71 -3.39 1.36
N PHE A 196 -0.74 -3.22 2.28
CA PHE A 196 -0.73 -2.10 3.21
C PHE A 196 -0.58 -0.75 2.51
N ALA A 197 0.30 -0.66 1.51
CA ALA A 197 0.52 0.54 0.72
C ALA A 197 -0.62 0.85 -0.25
N GLY A 198 -1.42 -0.16 -0.59
CA GLY A 198 -2.64 -0.03 -1.38
C GLY A 198 -2.47 -0.34 -2.87
N SER A 199 -1.49 -1.15 -3.25
CA SER A 199 -1.27 -1.62 -4.63
C SER A 199 -2.55 -2.20 -5.24
N LEU A 200 -2.89 -1.76 -6.46
CA LEU A 200 -4.14 -2.13 -7.14
C LEU A 200 -3.97 -3.21 -8.20
N TYR A 201 -2.75 -3.35 -8.73
CA TYR A 201 -2.42 -4.28 -9.79
C TYR A 201 -1.31 -5.23 -9.37
N LEU A 202 -1.50 -6.49 -9.72
CA LEU A 202 -0.53 -7.57 -9.55
C LEU A 202 0.32 -7.74 -10.82
N ARG A 203 1.53 -8.27 -10.69
CA ARG A 203 2.45 -8.51 -11.82
C ARG A 203 2.02 -9.67 -12.68
N SER A 204 1.52 -10.74 -12.06
CA SER A 204 1.23 -11.98 -12.76
C SER A 204 0.15 -12.81 -12.07
N ILE A 205 -0.30 -13.86 -12.76
CA ILE A 205 -1.29 -14.81 -12.24
C ILE A 205 -0.73 -15.62 -11.06
N GLU A 206 0.58 -15.83 -11.00
CA GLU A 206 1.26 -16.48 -9.88
C GLU A 206 1.12 -15.63 -8.62
N GLU A 207 1.32 -14.31 -8.71
CA GLU A 207 1.15 -13.39 -7.58
C GLU A 207 -0.32 -13.35 -7.10
N TYR A 208 -1.28 -13.45 -8.01
CA TYR A 208 -2.69 -13.65 -7.65
C TYR A 208 -2.88 -14.94 -6.84
N GLY A 209 -2.29 -16.05 -7.32
CA GLY A 209 -2.31 -17.32 -6.62
C GLY A 209 -1.76 -17.22 -5.19
N GLU A 210 -0.57 -16.64 -5.06
CA GLU A 210 0.10 -16.44 -3.77
C GLU A 210 -0.73 -15.57 -2.82
N ILE A 211 -1.39 -14.50 -3.30
CA ILE A 211 -2.22 -13.64 -2.46
C ILE A 211 -3.49 -14.37 -1.99
N CYS A 212 -4.13 -15.13 -2.88
CA CYS A 212 -5.27 -15.96 -2.50
C CYS A 212 -4.87 -17.01 -1.47
N ASP A 213 -3.74 -17.67 -1.64
CA ASP A 213 -3.24 -18.69 -0.70
C ASP A 213 -2.87 -18.05 0.65
N SER A 214 -2.28 -16.85 0.66
CA SER A 214 -2.00 -16.09 1.89
C SER A 214 -3.26 -15.67 2.64
N LEU A 215 -4.25 -15.12 1.94
CA LEU A 215 -5.50 -14.61 2.52
C LEU A 215 -6.56 -15.70 2.79
N GLY A 216 -6.38 -16.91 2.25
CA GLY A 216 -7.35 -18.01 2.37
C GLY A 216 -8.55 -17.87 1.42
N LEU A 217 -8.33 -17.37 0.21
CA LEU A 217 -9.37 -17.16 -0.80
C LEU A 217 -9.46 -18.33 -1.79
N ALA A 218 -10.69 -18.64 -2.22
CA ALA A 218 -10.97 -19.71 -3.16
C ALA A 218 -10.53 -19.35 -4.59
N ARG A 219 -9.59 -20.13 -5.15
CA ARG A 219 -9.18 -20.05 -6.56
C ARG A 219 -10.06 -20.88 -7.51
N CYS A 220 -10.66 -21.95 -7.01
CA CYS A 220 -11.51 -22.87 -7.76
C CYS A 220 -12.86 -23.07 -7.06
N SER A 221 -13.89 -23.47 -7.81
CA SER A 221 -15.29 -23.62 -7.34
C SER A 221 -15.57 -24.88 -6.54
N LEU A 222 -14.62 -25.81 -6.45
CA LEU A 222 -14.86 -27.14 -5.88
C LEU A 222 -13.84 -27.42 -4.79
N MET A 223 -14.31 -27.39 -3.54
CA MET A 223 -13.62 -27.95 -2.38
C MET A 223 -14.69 -28.81 -1.70
N GLU A 224 -14.58 -30.14 -1.82
CA GLU A 224 -15.68 -31.08 -1.52
C GLU A 224 -16.16 -31.07 -0.05
N ASP A 225 -15.48 -30.35 0.86
CA ASP A 225 -15.89 -30.22 2.26
C ASP A 225 -15.79 -28.78 2.80
N ARG A 226 -15.78 -27.75 1.93
CA ARG A 226 -15.54 -26.36 2.34
C ARG A 226 -16.54 -25.39 1.72
N GLN A 227 -16.99 -24.44 2.53
CA GLN A 227 -17.86 -23.37 2.07
C GLN A 227 -17.01 -22.18 1.60
N VAL A 228 -17.43 -21.56 0.49
CA VAL A 228 -16.85 -20.31 0.01
C VAL A 228 -17.85 -19.19 0.31
N LEU A 229 -17.42 -18.21 1.09
CA LEU A 229 -18.21 -17.03 1.43
C LEU A 229 -18.40 -16.13 0.18
N ALA A 230 -19.34 -15.19 0.25
CA ALA A 230 -19.67 -14.30 -0.86
C ALA A 230 -18.50 -13.43 -1.34
N ASP A 231 -17.53 -13.18 -0.46
CA ASP A 231 -16.30 -12.44 -0.75
C ASP A 231 -15.13 -13.32 -1.21
N GLY A 232 -15.37 -14.63 -1.36
CA GLY A 232 -14.38 -15.62 -1.80
C GLY A 232 -13.56 -16.25 -0.68
N PHE A 233 -13.74 -15.86 0.59
CA PHE A 233 -13.03 -16.47 1.71
C PHE A 233 -13.51 -17.90 1.97
N VAL A 234 -12.58 -18.80 2.29
CA VAL A 234 -12.88 -20.23 2.52
C VAL A 234 -13.10 -20.50 4.00
N ASP A 235 -14.18 -21.22 4.31
CA ASP A 235 -14.53 -21.70 5.65
C ASP A 235 -14.56 -23.24 5.66
N PRO A 236 -13.82 -23.93 6.55
CA PRO A 236 -12.89 -23.40 7.56
C PRO A 236 -11.65 -22.69 6.97
N PRO A 237 -11.04 -21.73 7.69
CA PRO A 237 -9.89 -20.97 7.19
C PRO A 237 -8.67 -21.84 6.85
N ILE A 238 -8.08 -21.58 5.68
CA ILE A 238 -6.93 -22.34 5.14
C ILE A 238 -5.76 -21.45 4.73
N GLY A 239 -5.87 -20.14 4.95
CA GLY A 239 -4.87 -19.17 4.51
C GLY A 239 -3.55 -19.31 5.24
N GLN A 240 -2.44 -19.08 4.55
CA GLN A 240 -1.10 -19.18 5.14
C GLN A 240 -0.88 -18.15 6.26
N TRP A 241 -1.61 -17.04 6.25
CA TRP A 241 -1.56 -16.01 7.29
C TRP A 241 -2.33 -16.37 8.56
N GLY A 242 -3.02 -17.51 8.60
CA GLY A 242 -3.71 -17.98 9.81
C GLY A 242 -4.88 -17.07 10.23
N LEU A 243 -5.47 -16.33 9.29
CA LEU A 243 -6.62 -15.46 9.53
C LEU A 243 -7.82 -16.32 9.94
N GLN A 244 -8.50 -15.95 11.02
CA GLN A 244 -9.62 -16.72 11.56
C GLN A 244 -10.97 -16.31 10.95
N SER A 245 -11.02 -15.14 10.30
CA SER A 245 -12.19 -14.64 9.59
C SER A 245 -11.78 -13.86 8.35
N SER A 246 -12.75 -13.49 7.51
CA SER A 246 -12.46 -12.80 6.25
C SER A 246 -11.86 -11.40 6.47
N PRO A 247 -10.64 -11.13 5.95
CA PRO A 247 -10.01 -9.80 6.01
C PRO A 247 -10.57 -8.85 4.93
N ILE A 248 -11.42 -9.34 4.03
CA ILE A 248 -11.83 -8.62 2.82
C ILE A 248 -12.56 -7.30 3.13
N PRO A 249 -13.48 -7.21 4.10
CA PRO A 249 -14.10 -5.93 4.47
C PRO A 249 -13.07 -4.88 4.91
N PHE A 250 -12.07 -5.28 5.70
CA PHE A 250 -10.98 -4.42 6.13
C PHE A 250 -10.13 -3.93 4.96
N LEU A 251 -9.67 -4.85 4.10
CA LEU A 251 -8.85 -4.50 2.94
C LEU A 251 -9.61 -3.61 1.95
N ARG A 252 -10.92 -3.85 1.78
CA ARG A 252 -11.77 -3.02 0.94
C ARG A 252 -11.89 -1.60 1.49
N SER A 253 -12.08 -1.44 2.80
CA SER A 253 -12.09 -0.13 3.44
C SER A 253 -10.73 0.57 3.35
N LEU A 254 -9.63 -0.17 3.55
CA LEU A 254 -8.27 0.35 3.38
C LEU A 254 -8.04 0.88 1.97
N LEU A 255 -8.39 0.13 0.92
CA LEU A 255 -8.16 0.57 -0.45
C LEU A 255 -9.12 1.69 -0.90
N MET A 256 -10.43 1.55 -0.60
CA MET A 256 -11.47 2.41 -1.17
C MET A 256 -11.77 3.68 -0.37
N LYS A 257 -11.37 3.74 0.91
CA LYS A 257 -11.61 4.91 1.77
C LYS A 257 -10.33 5.58 2.24
N ILE A 258 -9.30 4.81 2.54
CA ILE A 258 -8.08 5.33 3.18
C ILE A 258 -6.99 5.63 2.15
N ARG A 259 -6.65 4.66 1.30
CA ARG A 259 -5.58 4.81 0.29
C ARG A 259 -6.04 5.56 -0.95
N ARG A 260 -7.35 5.61 -1.19
CA ARG A 260 -7.94 6.28 -2.34
C ARG A 260 -9.34 6.77 -1.97
N GLU A 261 -9.67 7.98 -2.38
CA GLU A 261 -11.03 8.50 -2.34
C GLU A 261 -11.76 8.02 -3.60
N GLY A 262 -12.58 6.97 -3.45
CA GLY A 262 -13.26 6.19 -4.47
C GLY A 262 -13.47 6.79 -5.88
N GLU A 263 -13.09 6.02 -6.89
CA GLU A 263 -13.91 5.51 -8.01
C GLU A 263 -12.99 4.67 -8.92
N GLY A 264 -13.53 3.62 -9.54
CA GLY A 264 -12.79 2.81 -10.53
C GLY A 264 -11.86 1.72 -9.98
N ILE A 265 -11.80 1.50 -8.67
CA ILE A 265 -11.01 0.38 -8.09
C ILE A 265 -11.59 -0.97 -8.52
N GLN A 266 -12.90 -1.10 -8.74
CA GLN A 266 -13.52 -2.39 -9.05
C GLN A 266 -12.98 -3.05 -10.34
N LYS A 267 -12.40 -2.26 -11.26
CA LYS A 267 -11.82 -2.76 -12.52
C LYS A 267 -10.39 -3.29 -12.36
N THR A 268 -9.71 -2.98 -11.25
CA THR A 268 -8.32 -3.40 -11.00
C THR A 268 -8.24 -4.85 -10.53
N HIS A 269 -7.03 -5.42 -10.50
CA HIS A 269 -6.83 -6.79 -10.01
C HIS A 269 -7.30 -6.92 -8.57
N LEU A 270 -6.82 -6.05 -7.67
CA LEU A 270 -7.25 -6.10 -6.26
C LEU A 270 -8.73 -5.76 -6.08
N GLY A 271 -9.29 -4.85 -6.88
CA GLY A 271 -10.73 -4.57 -6.80
C GLY A 271 -11.59 -5.79 -7.11
N LYS A 272 -11.24 -6.53 -8.18
CA LYS A 272 -11.88 -7.80 -8.53
C LYS A 272 -11.74 -8.83 -7.41
N ILE A 273 -10.52 -9.04 -6.90
CA ILE A 273 -10.24 -9.98 -5.80
C ILE A 273 -11.10 -9.67 -4.57
N LEU A 274 -11.12 -8.40 -4.14
CA LEU A 274 -11.88 -7.96 -2.97
C LEU A 274 -13.40 -7.92 -3.20
N SER A 275 -13.86 -8.10 -4.44
CA SER A 275 -15.27 -8.28 -4.81
C SER A 275 -15.65 -9.75 -5.01
N GLY A 276 -14.76 -10.70 -4.69
CA GLY A 276 -14.99 -12.13 -4.91
C GLY A 276 -14.88 -12.57 -6.38
N VAL A 277 -14.40 -11.69 -7.26
CA VAL A 277 -14.19 -12.00 -8.68
C VAL A 277 -12.82 -12.65 -8.88
N ARG A 278 -12.82 -13.80 -9.53
CA ARG A 278 -11.60 -14.54 -9.86
C ARG A 278 -10.89 -13.94 -11.05
N LEU A 279 -9.56 -13.94 -11.00
CA LEU A 279 -8.72 -13.48 -12.10
C LEU A 279 -8.24 -14.67 -12.93
N GLY A 280 -8.23 -14.49 -14.25
CA GLY A 280 -7.66 -15.44 -15.20
C GLY A 280 -6.43 -14.85 -15.90
N MET A 281 -5.75 -15.65 -16.72
CA MET A 281 -4.58 -15.20 -17.50
C MET A 281 -4.89 -13.98 -18.39
N VAL A 282 -6.14 -13.87 -18.87
CA VAL A 282 -6.60 -12.74 -19.70
C VAL A 282 -6.54 -11.40 -18.99
N ASP A 283 -6.64 -11.37 -17.65
CA ASP A 283 -6.55 -10.14 -16.86
C ASP A 283 -5.12 -9.59 -16.86
N PHE A 284 -4.11 -10.43 -17.14
CA PHE A 284 -2.69 -10.07 -17.14
C PHE A 284 -2.13 -9.84 -18.55
N ALA A 285 -2.89 -10.16 -19.60
CA ALA A 285 -2.43 -10.10 -20.98
C ALA A 285 -2.36 -8.68 -21.59
N ARG A 286 -2.70 -7.63 -20.82
CA ARG A 286 -2.72 -6.22 -21.27
C ARG A 286 -1.81 -5.29 -20.46
N GLY A 287 -0.75 -5.84 -19.87
CA GLY A 287 0.28 -5.09 -19.13
C GLY A 287 1.55 -4.93 -19.95
#